data_AF-A0A073KK17-F1
#
_entry.id   AF-A0A073KK17-F1
#
_cell.length_a   1.000
_cell.length_b   1.000
_cell.length_c   1.000
_cell.angle_alpha   90.00
_cell.angle_beta   90.00
_cell.angle_gamma   90.00
#
_symmetry.space_group_name_H-M   'P 1'
#
loop_
_entity.id
_entity.type
_entity.pdbx_description
1 polymer ?
#
loop_
_entity_poly.entity_id
_entity_poly.type
_entity_poly.pdbx_seq_one_letter_code
_entity_poly.pdbx_strand_id
1 'polypeptide(L)'
;MEENETPVEGVIREIYEETSIRIKDVTYAGNVVLKSEVGNSGIYIFIVEMPEHSSIQTPVNTEEGTLDWKSIQWILDEDNMGIISHLKCYLPLILEGKYDLEHTFLYDVHNILDYTTSKITENEVHKKYKKISQTSIH
;
A
#
# COMPACT_ATOMS: atom_id res chain seq x y z
N MET A 1 0.90 11.80 -3.68
CA MET A 1 0.57 12.69 -2.54
C MET A 1 0.72 14.11 -3.01
N GLU A 2 -0.41 14.81 -3.08
CA GLU A 2 -0.43 16.23 -3.39
C GLU A 2 0.19 17.04 -2.23
N GLU A 3 0.58 18.28 -2.52
CA GLU A 3 1.20 19.14 -1.52
C GLU A 3 0.23 19.39 -0.35
N ASN A 4 0.64 19.03 0.87
CA ASN A 4 -0.14 19.11 2.13
C ASN A 4 -1.23 18.04 2.33
N GLU A 5 -1.29 17.00 1.49
CA GLU A 5 -2.20 15.87 1.66
C GLU A 5 -1.66 14.85 2.68
N THR A 6 -2.49 14.37 3.60
CA THR A 6 -2.15 13.21 4.44
C THR A 6 -2.28 11.92 3.63
N PRO A 7 -1.55 10.84 3.97
CA PRO A 7 -1.68 9.59 3.20
C PRO A 7 -3.08 8.98 3.21
N VAL A 8 -3.87 9.25 4.26
CA VAL A 8 -5.28 8.83 4.33
C VAL A 8 -6.13 9.60 3.32
N GLU A 9 -5.94 10.92 3.21
CA GLU A 9 -6.63 11.73 2.19
C GLU A 9 -6.23 11.29 0.78
N GLY A 10 -4.93 11.04 0.57
CA GLY A 10 -4.38 10.56 -0.69
C GLY A 10 -5.00 9.25 -1.15
N VAL A 11 -5.00 8.22 -0.30
CA VAL A 11 -5.56 6.92 -0.70
C VAL A 11 -7.07 6.97 -0.93
N ILE A 12 -7.81 7.79 -0.16
CA ILE A 12 -9.26 7.97 -0.38
C ILE A 12 -9.52 8.66 -1.72
N ARG A 13 -8.71 9.67 -2.07
CA ARG A 13 -8.81 10.36 -3.37
C ARG A 13 -8.45 9.43 -4.53
N GLU A 14 -7.32 8.72 -4.45
CA GLU A 14 -6.85 7.78 -5.48
C GLU A 14 -7.87 6.65 -5.73
N ILE A 15 -8.43 6.05 -4.67
CA ILE A 15 -9.51 5.05 -4.82
C ILE A 15 -10.69 5.63 -5.62
N TYR A 16 -11.10 6.86 -5.33
CA TYR A 16 -12.23 7.47 -6.06
C TYR A 16 -11.89 7.78 -7.52
N GLU A 17 -10.69 8.30 -7.80
CA GLU A 17 -10.25 8.62 -9.16
C GLU A 17 -10.13 7.36 -10.04
N GLU A 18 -9.54 6.29 -9.50
CA GLU A 18 -9.29 5.05 -10.26
C GLU A 18 -10.52 4.16 -10.38
N THR A 19 -11.39 4.14 -9.36
CA THR A 19 -12.48 3.14 -9.25
C THR A 19 -13.88 3.74 -9.25
N SER A 20 -14.00 5.07 -9.12
CA SER A 20 -15.27 5.79 -8.87
C SER A 20 -15.99 5.39 -7.57
N ILE A 21 -15.34 4.63 -6.68
CA ILE A 21 -15.91 4.23 -5.40
C ILE A 21 -15.64 5.28 -4.34
N ARG A 22 -16.68 5.61 -3.58
CA ARG A 22 -16.58 6.50 -2.43
C ARG A 22 -16.39 5.67 -1.16
N ILE A 23 -15.16 5.71 -0.64
CA ILE A 23 -14.81 5.17 0.67
C ILE A 23 -14.84 6.31 1.69
N LYS A 24 -15.37 6.03 2.89
CA LYS A 24 -15.39 6.99 3.99
C LYS A 24 -14.14 6.90 4.86
N ASP A 25 -13.74 5.67 5.16
CA ASP A 25 -12.67 5.37 6.09
C ASP A 25 -11.85 4.19 5.56
N VAL A 26 -10.55 4.22 5.86
CA VAL A 26 -9.60 3.14 5.57
C VAL A 26 -8.88 2.76 6.85
N THR A 27 -8.48 1.50 6.95
CA THR A 27 -7.66 1.02 8.07
C THR A 27 -6.19 1.02 7.64
N TYR A 28 -5.35 1.71 8.40
CA TYR A 28 -3.91 1.62 8.22
C TYR A 28 -3.43 0.21 8.59
N ALA A 29 -2.76 -0.47 7.66
CA ALA A 29 -2.30 -1.84 7.83
C ALA A 29 -0.78 -1.92 8.07
N GLY A 30 -0.01 -0.93 7.64
CA GLY A 30 1.44 -0.91 7.81
C GLY A 30 2.17 -0.13 6.72
N ASN A 31 3.48 -0.39 6.60
CA ASN A 31 4.35 0.22 5.60
C ASN A 31 5.09 -0.84 4.81
N VAL A 32 5.40 -0.54 3.56
CA VAL A 32 6.51 -1.18 2.83
C VAL A 32 7.67 -0.20 2.75
N VAL A 33 8.88 -0.68 3.00
CA VAL A 33 10.12 0.07 2.77
C VAL A 33 10.98 -0.72 1.79
N LEU A 34 11.30 -0.11 0.65
CA LEU A 34 12.20 -0.68 -0.34
C LEU A 34 13.56 -0.01 -0.17
N LYS A 35 14.59 -0.78 0.19
CA LYS A 35 15.97 -0.30 0.37
C LYS A 35 16.85 -0.82 -0.76
N SER A 36 17.63 0.07 -1.35
CA SER A 36 18.60 -0.28 -2.40
C SER A 36 19.85 0.60 -2.27
N GLU A 37 20.92 0.25 -2.97
CA GLU A 37 22.14 1.07 -3.00
C GLU A 37 21.90 2.47 -3.59
N VAL A 38 20.90 2.63 -4.45
CA VAL A 38 20.56 3.90 -5.11
C VAL A 38 19.58 4.77 -4.30
N GLY A 39 19.04 4.24 -3.20
CA GLY A 39 18.14 4.96 -2.31
C GLY A 39 17.03 4.11 -1.71
N ASN A 40 16.22 4.75 -0.87
CA ASN A 40 15.09 4.13 -0.20
C ASN A 40 13.77 4.75 -0.67
N SER A 41 12.76 3.91 -0.90
CA SER A 41 11.38 4.33 -1.12
C SER A 41 10.45 3.63 -0.13
N GLY A 42 9.18 4.04 -0.10
CA GLY A 42 8.21 3.37 0.76
C GLY A 42 6.77 3.61 0.33
N ILE A 43 5.89 2.72 0.79
CA ILE A 43 4.48 2.67 0.45
C ILE A 43 3.71 2.56 1.77
N TYR A 44 2.61 3.32 1.91
CA TYR A 44 1.66 3.13 3.00
C TYR A 44 0.63 2.09 2.57
N ILE A 45 0.36 1.12 3.43
CA ILE A 45 -0.64 0.08 3.15
C ILE A 45 -1.91 0.41 3.92
N PHE A 46 -3.02 0.45 3.18
CA PHE A 46 -4.35 0.62 3.73
C PHE A 46 -5.23 -0.55 3.28
N ILE A 47 -6.17 -0.96 4.14
CA ILE A 47 -7.20 -1.96 3.84
C ILE A 47 -8.58 -1.38 4.16
N VAL A 48 -9.57 -1.76 3.37
CA VAL A 48 -10.95 -1.35 3.56
C VAL A 48 -11.90 -2.47 3.16
N GLU A 49 -12.93 -2.67 3.98
CA GLU A 49 -14.06 -3.52 3.63
C GLU A 49 -15.00 -2.78 2.69
N MET A 50 -15.33 -3.41 1.57
CA MET A 50 -16.15 -2.80 0.55
C MET A 50 -17.62 -2.74 1.00
N PRO A 51 -18.33 -1.63 0.77
CA PRO A 51 -19.76 -1.55 1.06
C PRO A 51 -20.55 -2.67 0.37
N GLU A 52 -21.54 -3.30 1.02
CA GLU A 52 -22.29 -4.45 0.47
C GLU A 52 -22.98 -4.18 -0.89
N HIS A 53 -23.09 -2.91 -1.31
CA HIS A 53 -23.72 -2.48 -2.55
C HIS A 53 -22.77 -1.79 -3.54
N SER A 54 -21.45 -1.79 -3.28
CA SER A 54 -20.47 -1.29 -4.25
C SER A 54 -20.25 -2.32 -5.35
N SER A 55 -21.13 -2.34 -6.35
CA SER A 55 -20.90 -3.14 -7.55
C SER A 55 -19.95 -2.40 -8.49
N ILE A 56 -18.68 -2.85 -8.55
CA ILE A 56 -17.80 -2.53 -9.68
C ILE A 56 -18.07 -3.56 -10.77
N GLN A 57 -18.38 -3.11 -11.97
CA GLN A 57 -18.47 -4.02 -13.13
C GLN A 57 -17.06 -4.33 -13.64
N THR A 58 -16.40 -5.35 -13.09
CA THR A 58 -15.06 -5.74 -13.52
C THR A 58 -15.09 -6.77 -14.66
N PRO A 59 -14.04 -6.82 -15.51
CA PRO A 59 -12.87 -5.94 -15.52
C PRO A 59 -13.18 -4.54 -16.08
N VAL A 60 -12.59 -3.51 -15.47
CA VAL A 60 -12.60 -2.13 -15.98
C VAL A 60 -11.18 -1.73 -16.36
N ASN A 61 -11.00 -1.16 -17.55
CA ASN A 61 -9.71 -0.56 -17.92
C ASN A 61 -9.67 0.90 -17.47
N THR A 62 -8.60 1.27 -16.79
CA THR A 62 -8.25 2.64 -16.39
C THR A 62 -7.06 3.11 -17.23
N GLU A 63 -6.63 4.36 -17.07
CA GLU A 63 -5.40 4.85 -17.70
C GLU A 63 -4.14 4.17 -17.16
N GLU A 64 -4.25 3.55 -15.97
CA GLU A 64 -3.13 2.95 -15.22
C GLU A 64 -3.11 1.42 -15.26
N GLY A 65 -4.19 0.77 -15.72
CA GLY A 65 -4.24 -0.68 -15.84
C GLY A 65 -5.66 -1.26 -15.91
N THR A 66 -5.81 -2.51 -15.47
CA THR A 66 -7.12 -3.20 -15.40
C THR A 66 -7.50 -3.45 -13.94
N LEU A 67 -8.65 -2.93 -13.53
CA LEU A 67 -9.27 -3.18 -12.24
C LEU A 67 -10.13 -4.45 -12.31
N ASP A 68 -9.76 -5.48 -11.55
CA ASP A 68 -10.48 -6.75 -11.54
C ASP A 68 -10.52 -7.42 -10.15
N TRP A 69 -11.64 -8.07 -9.84
CA TRP A 69 -11.79 -8.83 -8.62
C TRP A 69 -11.00 -10.14 -8.72
N LYS A 70 -10.03 -10.33 -7.82
CA LYS A 70 -9.25 -11.56 -7.72
C LYS A 70 -9.52 -12.26 -6.40
N SER A 71 -9.56 -13.59 -6.43
CA SER A 71 -9.62 -14.37 -5.20
C SER A 71 -8.28 -14.28 -4.46
N ILE A 72 -8.33 -14.32 -3.13
CA ILE A 72 -7.13 -14.36 -2.29
C ILE A 72 -6.23 -15.55 -2.70
N GLN A 73 -6.84 -16.71 -2.98
CA GLN A 73 -6.11 -17.89 -3.43
C GLN A 73 -5.32 -17.63 -4.72
N TRP A 74 -5.91 -16.92 -5.68
CA TRP A 74 -5.21 -16.56 -6.92
C TRP A 74 -4.04 -15.61 -6.65
N ILE A 75 -4.23 -14.62 -5.78
CA ILE A 75 -3.18 -13.66 -5.41
C ILE A 75 -1.99 -14.36 -4.74
N LEU A 76 -2.26 -15.31 -3.84
CA LEU A 76 -1.25 -16.00 -3.03
C LEU A 76 -0.65 -17.24 -3.71
N ASP A 77 -1.13 -17.62 -4.89
CA ASP A 77 -0.55 -18.72 -5.67
C ASP A 77 0.92 -18.43 -6.00
N GLU A 78 1.83 -19.35 -5.68
CA GLU A 78 3.28 -19.19 -5.87
C GLU A 78 3.62 -18.98 -7.35
N ASP A 79 2.91 -19.66 -8.25
CA ASP A 79 3.11 -19.61 -9.70
C ASP A 79 2.47 -18.38 -10.35
N ASN A 80 1.74 -17.55 -9.58
CA ASN A 80 1.17 -16.32 -10.09
C ASN A 80 2.25 -15.26 -10.34
N MET A 81 2.59 -15.07 -11.61
CA MET A 81 3.53 -14.05 -12.11
C MET A 81 2.85 -12.71 -12.43
N GLY A 82 1.52 -12.62 -12.31
CA GLY A 82 0.74 -11.41 -12.58
C GLY A 82 0.70 -10.41 -11.43
N ILE A 83 1.38 -10.68 -10.31
CA ILE A 83 1.43 -9.80 -9.15
C ILE A 83 2.85 -9.67 -8.61
N ILE A 84 3.17 -8.50 -8.06
CA ILE A 84 4.48 -8.29 -7.43
C ILE A 84 4.66 -9.27 -6.28
N SER A 85 5.81 -9.96 -6.25
CA SER A 85 6.11 -11.01 -5.26
C SER A 85 6.00 -10.52 -3.81
N HIS A 86 6.28 -9.23 -3.59
CA HIS A 86 6.23 -8.58 -2.29
C HIS A 86 4.86 -8.69 -1.63
N LEU A 87 3.79 -8.54 -2.41
CA LEU A 87 2.43 -8.55 -1.88
C LEU A 87 2.11 -9.90 -1.22
N LYS A 88 2.67 -11.01 -1.73
CA LYS A 88 2.52 -12.34 -1.14
C LYS A 88 3.16 -12.46 0.25
N CYS A 89 4.18 -11.63 0.55
CA CYS A 89 4.88 -11.68 1.84
C CYS A 89 4.10 -11.05 2.99
N TYR A 90 3.27 -10.04 2.72
CA TYR A 90 2.59 -9.26 3.76
C TYR A 90 1.07 -9.32 3.70
N LEU A 91 0.46 -9.59 2.53
CA LEU A 91 -0.99 -9.71 2.42
C LEU A 91 -1.57 -10.77 3.38
N PRO A 92 -0.99 -11.98 3.56
CA PRO A 92 -1.51 -12.95 4.52
C PRO A 92 -1.57 -12.41 5.96
N LEU A 93 -0.55 -11.65 6.38
CA LEU A 93 -0.50 -11.05 7.71
C LEU A 93 -1.60 -10.00 7.90
N ILE A 94 -1.83 -9.17 6.89
CA ILE A 94 -2.90 -8.17 6.89
C ILE A 94 -4.27 -8.86 6.96
N LEU A 95 -4.50 -9.91 6.18
CA LEU A 95 -5.75 -10.67 6.19
C LEU A 95 -6.01 -11.39 7.53
N GLU A 96 -4.95 -11.71 8.28
CA GLU A 96 -5.04 -12.22 9.66
C GLU A 96 -5.25 -11.09 10.71
N GLY A 97 -5.35 -9.84 10.28
CA GLY A 97 -5.52 -8.68 11.16
C GLY A 97 -4.24 -8.22 11.86
N LYS A 98 -3.06 -8.68 11.40
CA LYS A 98 -1.77 -8.24 11.94
C LYS A 98 -1.33 -6.94 11.27
N TYR A 99 -1.82 -5.83 11.82
CA TYR A 99 -1.48 -4.49 11.37
C TYR A 99 -0.25 -3.91 12.10
N ASP A 100 0.11 -2.68 11.75
CA ASP A 100 1.22 -1.92 12.31
C ASP A 100 2.59 -2.59 12.10
N LEU A 101 2.77 -3.20 10.93
CA LEU A 101 4.03 -3.82 10.52
C LEU A 101 4.73 -2.99 9.45
N GLU A 102 6.05 -2.84 9.60
CA GLU A 102 6.92 -2.32 8.55
C GLU A 102 7.59 -3.50 7.85
N HIS A 103 7.26 -3.67 6.57
CA HIS A 103 7.76 -4.69 5.67
C HIS A 103 8.96 -4.12 4.91
N THR A 104 10.17 -4.44 5.34
CA THR A 104 11.40 -3.96 4.71
C THR A 104 11.93 -4.99 3.73
N PHE A 105 12.07 -4.58 2.47
CA PHE A 105 12.74 -5.34 1.42
C PHE A 105 14.08 -4.70 1.09
N LEU A 106 15.14 -5.51 1.11
CA LEU A 106 16.46 -5.11 0.63
C LEU A 106 16.68 -5.62 -0.78
N TYR A 107 17.16 -4.75 -1.65
CA TYR A 107 17.42 -5.05 -3.05
C TYR A 107 18.89 -4.87 -3.42
N ASP A 108 19.36 -5.75 -4.30
CA ASP A 108 20.41 -5.39 -5.26
C ASP A 108 19.77 -4.80 -6.53
N VAL A 109 20.57 -4.47 -7.55
CA VAL A 109 20.10 -3.84 -8.79
C VAL A 109 18.89 -4.56 -9.43
N HIS A 110 18.73 -5.87 -9.24
CA HIS A 110 17.68 -6.67 -9.88
C HIS A 110 16.92 -7.65 -8.97
N ASN A 111 17.41 -7.94 -7.76
CA ASN A 111 16.91 -9.03 -6.92
C ASN A 111 16.63 -8.58 -5.49
N ILE A 112 15.63 -9.22 -4.88
CA ILE A 112 15.38 -9.13 -3.44
C ILE A 112 16.46 -9.96 -2.73
N LEU A 113 17.25 -9.29 -1.90
CA LEU A 113 18.28 -9.93 -1.08
C LEU A 113 17.71 -10.39 0.26
N ASP A 114 16.80 -9.62 0.85
CA ASP A 114 16.26 -9.89 2.18
C ASP A 114 14.86 -9.29 2.36
N TYR A 115 14.09 -9.89 3.26
CA TYR A 115 12.77 -9.43 3.70
C TYR A 115 12.67 -9.55 5.22
N THR A 116 12.37 -8.44 5.88
CA THR A 116 12.21 -8.39 7.33
C THR A 116 10.93 -7.65 7.71
N THR A 117 10.39 -7.99 8.88
CA THR A 117 9.22 -7.34 9.48
C THR A 117 9.56 -6.81 10.86
N SER A 118 9.17 -5.57 11.14
CA SER A 118 9.25 -4.97 12.47
C SER A 118 7.91 -4.34 12.86
N LYS A 119 7.62 -4.26 14.16
CA LYS A 119 6.44 -3.55 14.64
C LYS A 119 6.70 -2.04 14.57
N ILE A 120 5.77 -1.33 13.99
CA ILE A 120 5.80 0.13 13.92
C ILE A 120 5.39 0.68 15.28
N THR A 121 6.18 1.60 15.81
CA THR A 121 5.78 2.34 17.01
C THR A 121 4.92 3.54 16.61
N GLU A 122 3.89 3.90 17.38
CA GLU A 122 2.97 5.01 17.08
C GLU A 122 3.68 6.35 16.76
N ASN A 123 4.88 6.55 17.29
CA ASN A 123 5.72 7.72 17.06
C ASN A 123 6.37 7.77 15.66
N GLU A 124 6.55 6.64 14.99
CA GLU A 124 7.23 6.57 13.68
C GLU A 124 6.29 6.89 12.52
N VAL A 125 5.02 6.46 12.64
CA VAL A 125 3.93 6.81 11.73
C VAL A 125 3.83 8.34 11.59
N HIS A 126 3.74 9.06 12.72
CA HIS A 126 3.56 10.52 12.76
C HIS A 126 4.82 11.33 12.40
N LYS A 127 6.03 10.82 12.65
CA LYS A 127 7.28 11.52 12.30
C LYS A 127 7.48 11.60 10.79
N LYS A 128 7.06 10.58 10.04
CA LYS A 128 7.12 10.56 8.58
C LYS A 128 6.14 11.56 7.95
N TYR A 129 5.01 11.82 8.62
CA TYR A 129 4.01 12.82 8.22
C TYR A 129 4.40 14.28 8.53
N LYS A 130 5.16 14.53 9.61
CA LYS A 130 5.55 15.91 9.99
C LYS A 130 6.63 16.55 9.10
N LYS A 131 7.44 15.76 8.40
CA LYS A 131 8.58 16.30 7.64
C LYS A 131 8.20 17.04 6.35
N ILE A 132 6.95 16.93 5.91
CA ILE A 132 6.46 17.60 4.69
C ILE A 132 5.88 19.00 5.01
N SER A 133 5.52 19.31 6.26
CA SER A 133 4.87 20.59 6.61
C SER A 133 5.81 21.69 7.12
N GLN A 134 7.13 21.53 7.02
CA GLN A 134 8.08 22.59 7.39
C GLN A 134 9.23 22.68 6.38
N THR A 135 8.96 23.28 5.23
CA THR A 135 9.95 24.14 4.56
C THR A 135 9.27 25.46 4.22
N SER A 136 9.09 26.30 5.24
CA SER A 136 8.86 27.73 5.03
C SER A 136 10.20 28.37 4.65
N ILE A 137 10.26 29.00 3.48
CA ILE A 137 11.29 29.99 3.12
C ILE A 137 10.51 31.06 2.32
N HIS A 138 10.03 32.13 2.97
CA HIS A 138 10.67 33.46 3.03
C HIS A 138 11.15 33.97 1.66
#